data_AF-A0A6B1FYZ0-F1
#
_entry.id   AF-A0A6B1FYZ0-F1
#
_cell.length_a   1.000
_cell.length_b   1.000
_cell.length_c   1.000
_cell.angle_alpha   90.00
_cell.angle_beta   90.00
_cell.angle_gamma   90.00
#
_symmetry.space_group_name_H-M   'P 1'
#
loop_
_entity.id
_entity.type
_entity.pdbx_description
1 polymer ?
#
loop_
_entity_poly.entity_id
_entity_poly.type
_entity_poly.pdbx_seq_one_letter_code
_entity_poly.pdbx_strand_id
1 'polypeptide(L)'
;MSDGPHRSLNMPSGWRQFAERADNKAYAPEEVRDALPKALEQDWHAEVPDSVINKVGGILDNQNSLFGDQRAEQLEALRGETAGYPLGNAFLDHAIQAAYRGLSGPEALREAVSNALSDRAARGARQVEEHYYRKSVQGRAAYVRERIEAGVTQSDMASIAGRLVGTDASKRPLRPAKQIGLDDGVRL
;
A
#
# COMPACT_ATOMS: atom_id res chain seq x y z
N MET A 1 23.23 20.32 11.51
CA MET A 1 22.04 19.80 10.80
C MET A 1 22.08 18.28 10.94
N SER A 2 21.34 17.73 11.90
CA SER A 2 21.21 16.27 12.03
C SER A 2 20.07 15.87 11.10
N ASP A 3 20.42 15.29 9.96
CA ASP A 3 19.44 14.61 9.11
C ASP A 3 18.70 13.59 9.98
N GLY A 4 17.38 13.75 10.10
CA GLY A 4 16.59 13.01 11.07
C GLY A 4 16.67 11.49 10.91
N PRO A 5 16.14 10.74 11.89
CA PRO A 5 16.20 9.27 11.92
C PRO A 5 15.68 8.60 10.63
N HIS A 6 14.74 9.22 9.92
CA HIS A 6 14.21 8.75 8.63
C HIS A 6 15.28 8.52 7.54
N ARG A 7 16.41 9.25 7.53
CA ARG A 7 17.46 9.06 6.50
C ARG A 7 18.11 7.68 6.58
N SER A 8 18.21 7.14 7.80
CA SER A 8 18.80 5.82 8.09
C SER A 8 17.79 4.66 8.04
N LEU A 9 16.51 4.95 7.75
CA LEU A 9 15.48 3.94 7.64
C LEU A 9 15.77 3.04 6.43
N ASN A 10 15.98 1.76 6.67
CA ASN A 10 16.25 0.77 5.62
C ASN A 10 14.97 0.34 4.92
N MET A 11 14.36 1.28 4.18
CA MET A 11 13.14 1.08 3.41
C MET A 11 13.20 1.83 2.06
N PRO A 12 12.35 1.46 1.08
CA PRO A 12 12.22 2.18 -0.17
C PRO A 12 11.94 3.68 0.01
N SER A 13 12.25 4.46 -1.03
CA SER A 13 12.19 5.93 -0.97
C SER A 13 10.81 6.50 -0.59
N GLY A 14 9.72 5.84 -1.01
CA GLY A 14 8.36 6.24 -0.66
C GLY A 14 8.09 6.12 0.83
N TRP A 15 8.51 5.03 1.46
CA TRP A 15 8.41 4.85 2.91
C TRP A 15 9.26 5.84 3.71
N ARG A 16 10.46 6.16 3.23
CA ARG A 16 11.30 7.20 3.85
C ARG A 16 10.63 8.58 3.81
N GLN A 17 10.04 8.95 2.67
CA GLN A 17 9.29 10.20 2.52
C GLN A 17 8.03 10.22 3.40
N PHE A 18 7.32 9.11 3.48
CA PHE A 18 6.14 8.99 4.36
C PHE A 18 6.52 9.15 5.84
N ALA A 19 7.59 8.48 6.28
CA ALA A 19 8.12 8.61 7.64
C ALA A 19 8.62 10.03 7.94
N GLU A 20 9.33 10.66 7.00
CA GLU A 20 9.79 12.06 7.13
C GLU A 20 8.62 13.03 7.32
N ARG A 21 7.55 12.89 6.53
CA ARG A 21 6.36 13.73 6.67
C ARG A 21 5.62 13.48 7.98
N ALA A 22 5.50 12.24 8.41
CA ALA A 22 4.89 11.91 9.69
C ALA A 22 5.68 12.48 10.89
N ASP A 23 7.00 12.53 10.78
CA ASP A 23 7.89 13.05 11.82
C ASP A 23 7.93 14.58 11.89
N ASN A 24 7.68 15.26 10.78
CA ASN A 24 7.73 16.72 10.72
C ASN A 24 6.35 17.34 10.97
N LYS A 25 6.23 18.05 12.10
CA LYS A 25 5.02 18.77 12.55
C LYS A 25 4.51 19.80 11.54
N ALA A 26 5.36 20.30 10.63
CA ALA A 26 4.96 21.27 9.62
C ALA A 26 4.04 20.68 8.54
N TYR A 27 4.02 19.35 8.36
CA TYR A 27 3.07 18.73 7.44
C TYR A 27 1.71 18.54 8.11
N ALA A 28 0.65 18.88 7.40
CA ALA A 28 -0.72 18.62 7.82
C ALA A 28 -1.05 17.12 7.75
N PRO A 29 -2.05 16.62 8.50
CA PRO A 29 -2.46 15.22 8.46
C PRO A 29 -2.74 14.69 7.03
N GLU A 30 -3.34 15.52 6.18
CA GLU A 30 -3.67 15.20 4.79
C GLU A 30 -2.40 14.99 3.95
N GLU A 31 -1.36 15.78 4.18
CA GLU A 31 -0.09 15.67 3.45
C GLU A 31 0.69 14.40 3.82
N VAL A 32 0.51 13.93 5.06
CA VAL A 32 1.04 12.64 5.52
C VAL A 32 0.26 11.51 4.86
N ARG A 33 -1.08 11.55 4.90
CA ARG A 33 -1.95 10.59 4.18
C ARG A 33 -1.57 10.49 2.70
N ASP A 34 -1.42 11.63 2.03
CA ASP A 34 -1.17 11.69 0.58
C ASP A 34 0.22 11.17 0.18
N ALA A 35 1.13 10.95 1.13
CA ALA A 35 2.41 10.28 0.86
C ALA A 35 2.31 8.75 0.83
N LEU A 36 1.33 8.15 1.51
CA LEU A 36 1.20 6.69 1.61
C LEU A 36 1.01 6.01 0.25
N PRO A 37 0.16 6.50 -0.68
CA PRO A 37 -0.04 5.85 -1.98
C PRO A 37 1.26 5.62 -2.74
N LYS A 38 2.17 6.60 -2.74
CA LYS A 38 3.46 6.48 -3.42
C LYS A 38 4.33 5.37 -2.81
N ALA A 39 4.29 5.19 -1.48
CA ALA A 39 5.03 4.13 -0.80
C ALA A 39 4.49 2.75 -1.17
N LEU A 40 3.16 2.61 -1.17
CA LEU A 40 2.48 1.36 -1.53
C LEU A 40 2.62 1.00 -3.01
N GLU A 41 2.48 1.98 -3.91
CA GLU A 41 2.66 1.78 -5.36
C GLU A 41 4.10 1.33 -5.69
N GLN A 42 5.11 1.88 -5.00
CA GLN A 42 6.50 1.44 -5.18
C GLN A 42 6.70 -0.03 -4.79
N ASP A 43 6.16 -0.46 -3.66
CA ASP A 43 6.27 -1.85 -3.23
C ASP A 43 5.46 -2.78 -4.14
N TRP A 44 4.27 -2.35 -4.56
CA TRP A 44 3.42 -3.10 -5.47
C TRP A 44 4.15 -3.42 -6.77
N HIS A 45 4.72 -2.40 -7.42
CA HIS A 45 5.46 -2.60 -8.67
C HIS A 45 6.79 -3.36 -8.49
N ALA A 46 7.34 -3.39 -7.28
CA ALA A 46 8.56 -4.15 -6.99
C ALA A 46 8.28 -5.63 -6.70
N GLU A 47 7.12 -5.96 -6.14
CA GLU A 47 6.81 -7.30 -5.61
C GLU A 47 5.68 -8.03 -6.33
N VAL A 48 4.90 -7.34 -7.17
CA VAL A 48 3.75 -7.92 -7.87
C VAL A 48 3.88 -7.72 -9.38
N PRO A 49 4.38 -8.73 -10.12
CA PRO A 49 4.49 -8.64 -11.58
C PRO A 49 3.12 -8.53 -12.26
N ASP A 50 3.03 -7.73 -13.33
CA ASP A 50 1.79 -7.58 -14.12
C ASP A 50 1.25 -8.92 -14.65
N SER A 51 2.14 -9.89 -14.93
CA SER A 51 1.74 -11.24 -15.34
C SER A 51 0.91 -11.96 -14.28
N VAL A 52 1.24 -11.77 -13.00
CA VAL A 52 0.49 -12.35 -11.87
C VAL A 52 -0.87 -11.67 -11.77
N ILE A 53 -0.93 -10.34 -11.87
CA ILE A 53 -2.18 -9.58 -11.83
C ILE A 53 -3.13 -10.05 -12.94
N ASN A 54 -2.62 -10.18 -14.17
CA ASN A 54 -3.41 -10.62 -15.32
C ASN A 54 -3.92 -12.07 -15.16
N LYS A 55 -3.10 -12.98 -14.64
CA LYS A 55 -3.51 -14.37 -14.39
C LYS A 55 -4.58 -14.46 -13.30
N VAL A 56 -4.37 -13.77 -12.18
CA VAL A 56 -5.35 -13.72 -11.08
C VAL A 56 -6.66 -13.11 -11.56
N GLY A 57 -6.60 -11.99 -12.31
CA GLY A 57 -7.77 -11.37 -12.92
C GLY A 57 -8.53 -12.33 -13.84
N GLY A 58 -7.82 -13.03 -14.72
CA GLY A 58 -8.42 -14.01 -15.63
C GLY A 58 -9.07 -15.20 -14.91
N ILE A 59 -8.49 -15.68 -13.80
CA ILE A 59 -9.08 -16.76 -12.98
C ILE A 59 -10.33 -16.25 -12.27
N LEU A 60 -10.29 -15.04 -11.69
CA LEU A 60 -11.42 -14.47 -10.97
C LEU A 60 -12.60 -14.13 -11.89
N ASP A 61 -12.33 -13.75 -13.14
CA ASP A 61 -13.32 -13.42 -14.17
C ASP A 61 -13.87 -14.65 -14.91
N ASN A 62 -13.27 -15.84 -14.71
CA ASN A 62 -13.66 -17.04 -15.43
C ASN A 62 -15.08 -17.53 -15.04
N GLN A 63 -16.07 -17.17 -15.87
CA GLN A 63 -17.48 -17.56 -15.71
C GLN A 63 -17.72 -19.06 -15.87
N ASN A 64 -16.78 -19.81 -16.47
CA ASN A 64 -16.92 -21.26 -16.62
C ASN A 64 -16.62 -22.02 -15.33
N SER A 65 -15.99 -21.37 -14.34
CA SER A 65 -15.77 -21.98 -13.04
C SER A 65 -16.98 -21.71 -12.15
N LEU A 66 -17.88 -22.70 -12.09
CA LEU A 66 -19.15 -22.61 -11.35
C LEU A 66 -18.95 -22.58 -9.82
N PHE A 67 -17.75 -22.88 -9.31
CA PHE A 67 -17.46 -23.03 -7.89
C PHE A 67 -16.24 -22.22 -7.45
N GLY A 68 -16.33 -21.59 -6.28
CA GLY A 68 -15.22 -20.86 -5.66
C GLY A 68 -13.98 -21.73 -5.43
N ASP A 69 -14.18 -23.01 -5.08
CA ASP A 69 -13.09 -23.95 -4.79
C ASP A 69 -12.17 -24.19 -5.98
N GLN A 70 -12.73 -24.33 -7.19
CA GLN A 70 -11.94 -24.50 -8.42
C GLN A 70 -11.08 -23.26 -8.73
N ARG A 71 -11.61 -22.05 -8.50
CA ARG A 71 -10.84 -20.81 -8.66
C ARG A 71 -9.76 -20.70 -7.59
N ALA A 72 -10.07 -21.07 -6.34
CA ALA A 72 -9.09 -21.10 -5.26
C ALA A 72 -7.92 -22.06 -5.58
N GLU A 73 -8.19 -23.26 -6.11
CA GLU A 73 -7.15 -24.20 -6.55
C GLU A 73 -6.28 -23.63 -7.69
N GLN A 74 -6.91 -22.98 -8.68
CA GLN A 74 -6.18 -22.33 -9.78
C GLN A 74 -5.30 -21.18 -9.29
N LEU A 75 -5.77 -20.40 -8.32
CA LEU A 75 -4.99 -19.34 -7.68
C LEU A 75 -3.84 -19.93 -6.86
N GLU A 76 -4.07 -20.99 -6.10
CA GLU A 76 -3.00 -21.68 -5.35
C GLU A 76 -1.90 -22.23 -6.27
N ALA A 77 -2.23 -22.62 -7.50
CA ALA A 77 -1.23 -23.03 -8.48
C ALA A 77 -0.25 -21.89 -8.87
N LEU A 78 -0.57 -20.62 -8.60
CA LEU A 78 0.28 -19.47 -8.92
C LEU A 78 1.35 -19.16 -7.85
N ARG A 79 1.40 -19.91 -6.73
CA ARG A 79 2.34 -19.64 -5.61
C ARG A 79 3.81 -19.55 -6.03
N GLY A 80 4.20 -20.31 -7.04
CA GLY A 80 5.57 -20.26 -7.59
C GLY A 80 5.92 -18.90 -8.19
N GLU A 81 4.95 -18.14 -8.69
CA GLU A 81 5.17 -16.84 -9.33
C GLU A 81 5.34 -15.70 -8.34
N THR A 82 4.89 -15.88 -7.10
CA THR A 82 5.01 -14.90 -6.00
C THR A 82 6.03 -15.34 -4.93
N ALA A 83 6.78 -16.42 -5.18
CA ALA A 83 7.80 -16.92 -4.27
C ALA A 83 8.87 -15.85 -4.02
N GLY A 84 9.16 -15.57 -2.74
CA GLY A 84 10.13 -14.53 -2.35
C GLY A 84 9.58 -13.10 -2.35
N TYR A 85 8.32 -12.88 -2.75
CA TYR A 85 7.67 -11.57 -2.76
C TYR A 85 6.51 -11.54 -1.73
N PRO A 86 6.75 -11.04 -0.51
CA PRO A 86 5.73 -11.03 0.55
C PRO A 86 4.42 -10.34 0.19
N LEU A 87 4.45 -9.23 -0.55
CA LEU A 87 3.25 -8.54 -1.01
C LEU A 87 2.52 -9.33 -2.10
N GLY A 88 3.26 -9.94 -3.04
CA GLY A 88 2.68 -10.83 -4.05
C GLY A 88 1.96 -12.03 -3.42
N ASN A 89 2.57 -12.65 -2.39
CA ASN A 89 1.93 -13.74 -1.65
C ASN A 89 0.67 -13.30 -0.91
N ALA A 90 0.72 -12.15 -0.22
CA ALA A 90 -0.46 -11.61 0.46
C ALA A 90 -1.58 -11.29 -0.53
N PHE A 91 -1.26 -10.74 -1.70
CA PHE A 91 -2.23 -10.53 -2.77
C PHE A 91 -2.90 -11.85 -3.20
N LEU A 92 -2.12 -12.90 -3.40
CA LEU A 92 -2.65 -14.21 -3.77
C LEU A 92 -3.53 -14.81 -2.67
N ASP A 93 -3.12 -14.70 -1.39
CA ASP A 93 -3.92 -15.13 -0.23
C ASP A 93 -5.29 -14.46 -0.23
N HIS A 94 -5.33 -13.14 -0.43
CA HIS A 94 -6.58 -12.38 -0.44
C HIS A 94 -7.44 -12.71 -1.66
N ALA A 95 -6.84 -13.00 -2.82
CA ALA A 95 -7.57 -13.46 -4.01
C ALA A 95 -8.23 -14.84 -3.77
N ILE A 96 -7.51 -15.77 -3.13
CA ILE A 96 -8.04 -17.09 -2.74
C ILE A 96 -9.19 -16.94 -1.75
N GLN A 97 -9.04 -16.08 -0.74
CA GLN A 97 -10.12 -15.79 0.21
C GLN A 97 -11.33 -15.15 -0.48
N ALA A 98 -11.13 -14.28 -1.47
CA ALA A 98 -12.22 -13.71 -2.25
C ALA A 98 -12.96 -14.81 -3.04
N ALA A 99 -12.24 -15.74 -3.66
CA ALA A 99 -12.82 -16.87 -4.36
C ALA A 99 -13.65 -17.79 -3.43
N TYR A 100 -13.13 -18.13 -2.25
CA TYR A 100 -13.89 -18.92 -1.25
C TYR A 100 -15.16 -18.21 -0.75
N ARG A 101 -15.13 -16.87 -0.69
CA ARG A 101 -16.31 -16.05 -0.35
C ARG A 101 -17.29 -15.90 -1.51
N GLY A 102 -17.01 -16.51 -2.66
CA GLY A 102 -17.86 -16.45 -3.84
C GLY A 102 -17.72 -15.16 -4.66
N LEU A 103 -16.79 -14.27 -4.33
CA LEU A 103 -16.54 -13.07 -5.12
C LEU A 103 -15.91 -13.44 -6.47
N SER A 104 -16.18 -12.64 -7.50
CA SER A 104 -15.67 -12.84 -8.85
C SER A 104 -15.36 -11.52 -9.54
N GLY A 105 -14.71 -11.62 -10.70
CA GLY A 105 -14.50 -10.50 -11.61
C GLY A 105 -13.62 -9.37 -11.04
N PRO A 106 -13.76 -8.16 -11.61
CA PRO A 106 -12.97 -6.99 -11.23
C PRO A 106 -13.10 -6.59 -9.75
N GLU A 107 -14.27 -6.80 -9.14
CA GLU A 107 -14.54 -6.50 -7.74
C GLU A 107 -13.70 -7.39 -6.82
N ALA A 108 -13.66 -8.70 -7.08
CA ALA A 108 -12.82 -9.63 -6.32
C ALA A 108 -11.33 -9.28 -6.44
N LEU A 109 -10.90 -8.90 -7.65
CA LEU A 109 -9.53 -8.47 -7.89
C LEU A 109 -9.21 -7.19 -7.10
N ARG A 110 -10.08 -6.19 -7.16
CA ARG A 110 -9.91 -4.91 -6.44
C ARG A 110 -9.87 -5.12 -4.93
N GLU A 111 -10.72 -5.99 -4.40
CA GLU A 111 -10.72 -6.33 -2.97
C GLU A 111 -9.41 -7.01 -2.56
N ALA A 112 -8.95 -7.99 -3.35
CA ALA A 112 -7.71 -8.69 -3.07
C ALA A 112 -6.50 -7.74 -3.01
N VAL A 113 -6.40 -6.81 -3.97
CA VAL A 113 -5.37 -5.77 -3.96
C VAL A 113 -5.52 -4.85 -2.74
N SER A 114 -6.73 -4.36 -2.45
CA SER A 114 -6.99 -3.46 -1.32
C SER A 114 -6.58 -4.08 0.02
N ASN A 115 -6.88 -5.35 0.24
CA ASN A 115 -6.52 -6.04 1.48
C ASN A 115 -5.00 -6.28 1.57
N ALA A 116 -4.36 -6.66 0.46
CA ALA A 116 -2.91 -6.84 0.43
C ALA A 116 -2.16 -5.52 0.70
N LEU A 117 -2.64 -4.41 0.14
CA LEU A 117 -2.11 -3.07 0.42
C LEU A 117 -2.32 -2.68 1.89
N SER A 118 -3.45 -3.03 2.48
CA SER A 118 -3.74 -2.77 3.91
C SER A 118 -2.78 -3.52 4.82
N ASP A 119 -2.52 -4.80 4.54
CA ASP A 119 -1.50 -5.60 5.25
C ASP A 119 -0.11 -5.01 5.10
N ARG A 120 0.25 -4.58 3.88
CA ARG A 120 1.54 -3.95 3.62
C ARG A 120 1.68 -2.63 4.34
N ALA A 121 0.61 -1.83 4.38
CA ALA A 121 0.56 -0.57 5.11
C ALA A 121 0.84 -0.78 6.59
N ALA A 122 0.15 -1.75 7.21
CA ALA A 122 0.34 -2.12 8.62
C ALA A 122 1.78 -2.58 8.91
N ARG A 123 2.36 -3.44 8.05
CA ARG A 123 3.76 -3.90 8.20
C ARG A 123 4.76 -2.75 8.08
N GLY A 124 4.55 -1.85 7.11
CA GLY A 124 5.42 -0.69 6.89
C GLY A 124 5.35 0.31 8.04
N ALA A 125 4.15 0.56 8.57
CA ALA A 125 3.96 1.39 9.75
C ALA A 125 4.77 0.88 10.95
N ARG A 126 4.67 -0.43 11.24
CA ARG A 126 5.45 -1.07 12.31
C ARG A 126 6.95 -0.97 12.08
N GLN A 127 7.43 -1.18 10.85
CA GLN A 127 8.86 -1.08 10.54
C GLN A 127 9.39 0.35 10.77
N VAL A 128 8.62 1.38 10.41
CA VAL A 128 8.96 2.78 10.71
C VAL A 128 8.97 3.02 12.22
N GLU A 129 7.93 2.60 12.92
CA GLU A 129 7.83 2.73 14.38
C GLU A 129 9.03 2.09 15.10
N GLU A 130 9.34 0.83 14.80
CA GLU A 130 10.48 0.09 15.37
C GLU A 130 11.81 0.81 15.13
N HIS A 131 12.00 1.36 13.92
CA HIS A 131 13.19 2.14 13.60
C HIS A 131 13.30 3.39 14.47
N TYR A 132 12.20 4.13 14.63
CA TYR A 132 12.17 5.32 15.50
C TYR A 132 12.39 4.98 16.97
N TYR A 133 11.86 3.86 17.46
CA TYR A 133 12.16 3.35 18.80
C TYR A 133 13.64 3.05 19.00
N ARG A 134 14.33 2.48 17.99
CA ARG A 134 15.76 2.14 18.08
C ARG A 134 16.69 3.34 17.91
N LYS A 135 16.26 4.39 17.18
CA LYS A 135 17.11 5.51 16.76
C LYS A 135 16.75 6.85 17.38
N SER A 136 15.69 6.92 18.19
CA SER A 136 15.22 8.15 18.80
C SER A 136 14.63 7.92 20.20
N VAL A 137 13.96 8.95 20.73
CA VAL A 137 13.27 8.90 22.02
C VAL A 137 11.84 8.37 21.87
N GLN A 138 11.34 7.69 22.89
CA GLN A 138 10.02 7.06 22.89
C GLN A 138 8.89 8.01 22.50
N GLY A 139 8.91 9.26 23.00
CA GLY A 139 7.88 10.25 22.67
C GLY A 139 7.83 10.60 21.18
N ARG A 140 8.98 10.61 20.49
CA ARG A 140 9.04 10.84 19.04
C ARG A 140 8.53 9.63 18.26
N ALA A 141 8.88 8.42 18.70
CA ALA A 141 8.39 7.19 18.09
C ALA A 141 6.86 7.09 18.21
N ALA A 142 6.30 7.39 19.39
CA ALA A 142 4.85 7.43 19.61
C ALA A 142 4.16 8.49 18.72
N TYR A 143 4.73 9.69 18.62
CA TYR A 143 4.22 10.75 17.75
C TYR A 143 4.19 10.31 16.26
N VAL A 144 5.30 9.74 15.76
CA VAL A 144 5.37 9.25 14.37
C VAL A 144 4.37 8.12 14.13
N ARG A 145 4.24 7.19 15.09
CA ARG A 145 3.28 6.09 15.04
C ARG A 145 1.86 6.62 14.87
N GLU A 146 1.41 7.53 15.74
CA GLU A 146 0.06 8.11 15.69
C GLU A 146 -0.23 8.74 14.33
N ARG A 147 0.74 9.51 13.80
CA ARG A 147 0.59 10.18 12.51
C ARG A 147 0.56 9.22 11.32
N ILE A 148 1.34 8.14 11.38
CA ILE A 148 1.31 7.09 10.37
C ILE A 148 -0.01 6.32 10.43
N GLU A 149 -0.45 5.91 11.63
CA GLU A 149 -1.71 5.18 11.82
C GLU A 149 -2.90 6.03 11.34
N ALA A 150 -2.93 7.33 11.64
CA ALA A 150 -3.92 8.26 11.11
C ALA A 150 -3.87 8.34 9.57
N GLY A 151 -2.66 8.48 9.00
CA GLY A 151 -2.49 8.52 7.55
C GLY A 151 -2.95 7.24 6.84
N VAL A 152 -2.70 6.07 7.44
CA VAL A 152 -3.18 4.78 6.94
C VAL A 152 -4.70 4.68 7.05
N THR A 153 -5.27 5.02 8.21
CA THR A 153 -6.72 4.93 8.47
C THR A 153 -7.54 5.84 7.56
N GLN A 154 -7.01 7.02 7.23
CA GLN A 154 -7.67 8.00 6.35
C GLN A 154 -7.46 7.72 4.87
N SER A 155 -6.60 6.76 4.51
CA SER A 155 -6.30 6.45 3.12
C SER A 155 -7.37 5.55 2.49
N ASP A 156 -7.79 5.92 1.28
CA ASP A 156 -8.71 5.09 0.50
C ASP A 156 -7.94 4.00 -0.26
N MET A 157 -7.76 2.85 0.40
CA MET A 157 -7.06 1.68 -0.16
C MET A 157 -7.77 1.14 -1.41
N ALA A 158 -9.10 1.20 -1.45
CA ALA A 158 -9.87 0.76 -2.61
C ALA A 158 -9.55 1.64 -3.82
N SER A 159 -9.46 2.96 -3.66
CA SER A 159 -9.02 3.87 -4.73
C SER A 159 -7.57 3.65 -5.17
N ILE A 160 -6.66 3.28 -4.26
CA ILE A 160 -5.28 2.92 -4.66
C ILE A 160 -5.30 1.62 -5.48
N ALA A 161 -6.00 0.60 -4.99
CA ALA A 161 -6.17 -0.67 -5.67
C ALA A 161 -6.76 -0.51 -7.07
N GLY A 162 -7.82 0.29 -7.21
CA GLY A 162 -8.46 0.55 -8.51
C GLY A 162 -7.53 1.14 -9.55
N ARG A 163 -6.60 2.01 -9.15
CA ARG A 163 -5.56 2.54 -10.05
C ARG A 163 -4.55 1.48 -10.45
N LEU A 164 -4.13 0.63 -9.52
CA LEU A 164 -3.13 -0.41 -9.77
C LEU A 164 -3.64 -1.49 -10.72
N VAL A 165 -4.93 -1.83 -10.67
CA VAL A 165 -5.54 -2.83 -11.56
C VAL A 165 -6.23 -2.21 -12.79
N GLY A 166 -6.07 -0.90 -13.01
CA GLY A 166 -6.61 -0.21 -14.18
C GLY A 166 -8.13 -0.08 -14.25
N THR A 167 -8.85 -0.33 -13.14
CA THR A 167 -10.32 -0.18 -13.08
C THR A 167 -10.74 1.28 -12.85
N ASP A 168 -9.87 2.11 -12.27
CA ASP A 168 -10.09 3.55 -12.13
C ASP A 168 -9.34 4.34 -13.22
N ALA A 169 -9.94 4.47 -14.40
CA ALA A 169 -9.37 5.19 -15.54
C ALA A 169 -9.18 6.72 -15.33
N SER A 170 -9.60 7.29 -14.19
CA SER A 170 -9.81 8.75 -14.07
C SER A 170 -9.13 9.50 -12.93
N LYS A 171 -8.31 8.89 -12.06
CA LYS A 171 -7.67 9.67 -10.97
C LYS A 171 -6.23 9.24 -10.72
N ARG A 172 -5.33 9.52 -11.67
CA ARG A 172 -3.90 9.64 -11.29
C ARG A 172 -3.83 10.69 -10.17
N PRO A 173 -3.32 10.39 -8.97
CA PRO A 173 -3.24 11.40 -7.92
C PRO A 173 -2.47 12.59 -8.52
N LEU A 174 -3.09 13.77 -8.47
CA LEU A 174 -2.39 15.02 -8.73
C LEU A 174 -1.12 14.93 -7.90
N ARG A 175 0.05 15.02 -8.56
CA ARG A 175 1.32 15.17 -7.84
C ARG A 175 1.03 16.20 -6.75
N PRO A 176 1.35 15.94 -5.46
CA PRO A 176 1.16 16.94 -4.43
C PRO A 176 1.80 18.22 -4.98
N ALA A 177 0.98 19.27 -5.13
CA ALA A 177 1.42 20.49 -5.77
C ALA A 177 2.70 20.89 -5.05
N LYS A 178 3.81 20.99 -5.77
CA LYS A 178 4.98 21.62 -5.18
C LYS A 178 4.50 23.04 -4.83
N GLN A 179 4.50 23.34 -3.54
CA GLN A 179 4.33 24.69 -3.03
C GLN A 179 5.62 25.43 -3.41
N ILE A 180 5.66 25.98 -4.63
CA ILE A 180 6.80 26.74 -5.18
C ILE A 180 6.60 28.23 -4.88
N GLY A 181 5.38 28.65 -4.51
CA GLY A 181 5.11 30.03 -4.11
C GLY A 181 5.71 30.35 -2.75
N LEU A 182 6.39 31.50 -2.64
CA LEU A 182 6.81 32.09 -1.36
C LEU A 182 5.62 32.34 -0.40
N ASP A 183 4.40 32.43 -0.95
CA ASP A 183 3.14 32.63 -0.23
C ASP A 183 2.37 31.32 0.03
N ASP A 184 2.85 30.15 -0.44
CA ASP A 184 2.20 28.85 -0.22
C ASP A 184 2.51 28.28 1.18
N GLY A 185 2.67 29.17 2.18
CA GLY A 185 3.02 28.79 3.55
C GLY A 185 2.13 27.70 4.14
N VAL A 186 2.67 26.99 5.13
CA VAL A 186 2.02 25.88 5.84
C VAL A 186 0.57 26.23 6.16
N ARG A 187 -0.37 25.37 5.75
CA ARG A 187 -1.79 25.54 6.08
C ARG A 187 -1.94 25.38 7.60
N LEU A 188 -2.28 26.49 8.28
CA LEU A 188 -2.59 26.56 9.71
C LEU A 188 -3.94 25.90 10.02
#